data_AF-A0A2S0WHD9-F1
#
_entry.id   AF-A0A2S0WHD9-F1
#
_cell.length_a   1.000
_cell.length_b   1.000
_cell.length_c   1.000
_cell.angle_alpha   90.00
_cell.angle_beta   90.00
_cell.angle_gamma   90.00
#
_symmetry.space_group_name_H-M   'P 1'
#
loop_
_entity.id
_entity.type
_entity.pdbx_description
1 polymer ?
#
loop_
_entity_poly.entity_id
_entity_poly.type
_entity_poly.pdbx_seq_one_letter_code
_entity_poly.pdbx_strand_id
1 'polypeptide(L)'
;MHDKKDYNVPANRYGDDVEAILISEAELAERVQELADMVSEKYRDAEQELILVCVLKGAVFFLTDFARCLSIPSQLEFMAVSSYGSSTSSSGVVRILKDLDKDISGRDVLIVEDIIDSGLTLSWLMKNLKGRGPASLNVVTLLRKPEVQTAKVDLLDIGFDIPNEFVVGYGLDYAERYRDLPYVGTLHPKVYSEVSVDDSADI
;
A
#
# COMPACT_ATOMS: atom_id res chain seq x y z
N MET A 1 9.48 -1.39 14.76
CA MET A 1 8.06 -1.69 14.98
C MET A 1 7.39 -0.46 15.53
N HIS A 2 6.28 -0.05 14.93
CA HIS A 2 5.46 1.10 15.25
C HIS A 2 4.16 0.58 15.88
N ASP A 3 4.12 0.58 17.22
CA ASP A 3 3.07 -0.07 18.02
C ASP A 3 2.40 0.86 19.03
N LYS A 4 2.85 2.13 19.10
CA LYS A 4 2.28 3.14 19.98
C LYS A 4 1.01 3.72 19.37
N LYS A 5 -0.08 3.64 20.13
CA LYS A 5 -1.40 4.13 19.73
C LYS A 5 -1.74 5.42 20.48
N ASP A 6 -2.26 6.40 19.75
CA ASP A 6 -2.90 7.58 20.31
C ASP A 6 -4.42 7.40 20.31
N TYR A 7 -5.01 7.34 21.50
CA TYR A 7 -6.45 7.19 21.71
C TYR A 7 -7.19 8.53 21.67
N ASN A 8 -6.48 9.66 21.52
CA ASN A 8 -7.09 10.98 21.35
C ASN A 8 -7.48 11.21 19.88
N VAL A 9 -8.37 10.36 19.37
CA VAL A 9 -8.84 10.47 17.98
C VAL A 9 -9.67 11.75 17.82
N PRO A 10 -9.31 12.66 16.90
CA PRO A 10 -10.09 13.86 16.66
C PRO A 10 -11.43 13.51 16.02
N ALA A 11 -12.43 14.38 16.23
CA ALA A 11 -13.72 14.26 15.57
C ALA A 11 -13.54 14.18 14.05
N ASN A 12 -14.15 13.16 13.43
CA ASN A 12 -13.97 12.86 12.01
C ASN A 12 -15.30 12.37 11.40
N ARG A 13 -15.29 12.11 10.08
CA ARG A 13 -16.47 11.74 9.28
C ARG A 13 -17.09 10.39 9.66
N TYR A 14 -16.41 9.60 10.49
CA TYR A 14 -16.79 8.24 10.86
C TYR A 14 -17.20 8.09 12.33
N GLY A 15 -17.43 9.19 13.04
CA GLY A 15 -17.84 9.15 14.44
C GLY A 15 -16.83 8.40 15.31
N ASP A 16 -17.34 7.49 16.14
CA ASP A 16 -16.56 6.71 17.10
C ASP A 16 -16.18 5.31 16.58
N ASP A 17 -16.02 5.16 15.25
CA ASP A 17 -15.60 3.90 14.63
C ASP A 17 -14.10 3.64 14.86
N VAL A 18 -13.27 4.69 14.81
CA VAL A 18 -11.82 4.61 14.98
C VAL A 18 -11.48 4.60 16.47
N GLU A 19 -10.80 3.55 16.92
CA GLU A 19 -10.37 3.36 18.31
C GLU A 19 -9.12 4.19 18.65
N ALA A 20 -8.14 4.17 17.75
CA ALA A 20 -6.87 4.85 17.96
C ALA A 20 -6.18 5.19 16.64
N ILE A 21 -5.35 6.23 16.68
CA ILE A 21 -4.40 6.56 15.63
C ILE A 21 -3.13 5.74 15.88
N LEU A 22 -2.71 4.97 14.89
CA LEU A 22 -1.45 4.23 14.91
C LEU A 22 -0.31 5.05 14.29
N ILE A 23 -0.58 5.80 13.21
CA ILE A 23 0.40 6.68 12.56
C ILE A 23 -0.31 7.97 12.19
N SER A 24 0.13 9.08 12.75
CA SER A 24 -0.46 10.40 12.51
C SER A 24 -0.16 10.94 11.11
N GLU A 25 -0.95 11.92 10.67
CA GLU A 25 -0.73 12.63 9.40
C GLU A 25 0.68 13.26 9.32
N ALA A 26 1.18 13.78 10.45
CA ALA A 26 2.51 14.38 10.52
C ALA A 26 3.62 13.33 10.36
N GLU A 27 3.51 12.18 11.04
CA GLU A 27 4.47 11.07 10.89
C GLU A 27 4.45 10.50 9.48
N LEU A 28 3.27 10.38 8.85
CA LEU A 28 3.13 9.98 7.45
C LEU A 28 3.86 10.97 6.54
N ALA A 29 3.59 12.27 6.66
CA ALA A 29 4.20 13.29 5.82
C ALA A 29 5.74 13.30 5.94
N GLU A 30 6.26 13.22 7.17
CA GLU A 30 7.71 13.15 7.42
C GLU A 30 8.32 11.91 6.76
N ARG A 31 7.75 10.72 7.01
CA ARG A 31 8.31 9.48 6.47
C ARG A 31 8.20 9.39 4.94
N VAL A 32 7.11 9.91 4.37
CA VAL A 32 6.94 9.98 2.91
C VAL A 32 8.03 10.86 2.27
N GLN A 33 8.37 11.99 2.90
CA GLN A 33 9.46 12.84 2.41
C GLN A 33 10.82 12.11 2.48
N GLU A 34 11.13 11.45 3.60
CA GLU A 34 12.38 10.69 3.74
C GLU A 34 12.53 9.58 2.67
N LEU A 35 11.45 8.84 2.41
CA LEU A 35 11.41 7.83 1.36
C LEU A 35 11.64 8.46 -0.02
N ALA A 36 11.00 9.60 -0.29
CA ALA A 36 11.13 10.30 -1.55
C ALA A 36 12.53 10.85 -1.78
N ASP A 37 13.18 11.38 -0.74
CA ASP A 37 14.56 11.86 -0.80
C ASP A 37 15.54 10.72 -1.13
N MET A 38 15.40 9.58 -0.45
CA MET A 38 16.21 8.39 -0.72
C MET A 38 16.03 7.86 -2.14
N VAL A 39 14.78 7.77 -2.62
CA VAL A 39 14.50 7.34 -4.00
C VAL A 39 15.03 8.34 -5.00
N SER A 40 14.91 9.64 -4.73
CA SER A 40 15.44 10.70 -5.59
C SER A 40 16.96 10.58 -5.73
N GLU A 41 17.68 10.35 -4.63
CA GLU A 41 19.15 10.18 -4.69
C GLU A 41 19.53 8.92 -5.48
N LYS A 42 18.83 7.79 -5.27
CA LYS A 42 19.10 6.54 -5.99
C LYS A 42 18.97 6.71 -7.51
N TYR A 43 17.99 7.48 -7.96
CA TYR A 43 17.66 7.63 -9.38
C TYR A 43 18.08 8.99 -9.97
N ARG A 44 18.92 9.76 -9.27
CA ARG A 44 19.30 11.12 -9.67
C ARG A 44 19.95 11.23 -11.05
N ASP A 45 20.68 10.19 -11.44
CA ASP A 45 21.45 10.12 -12.69
C ASP A 45 20.76 9.23 -13.74
N ALA A 46 19.50 8.86 -13.52
CA ALA A 46 18.74 8.08 -14.50
C ALA A 46 18.52 8.87 -15.79
N GLU A 47 18.75 8.24 -16.93
CA GLU A 47 18.59 8.88 -18.26
C GLU A 47 17.12 9.11 -18.64
N GLN A 48 16.20 8.38 -17.99
CA GLN A 48 14.77 8.42 -18.26
C GLN A 48 14.00 8.63 -16.96
N GLU A 49 12.81 9.22 -17.07
CA GLU A 49 11.92 9.43 -15.91
C GLU A 49 11.57 8.09 -15.24
N LEU A 50 11.58 8.08 -13.91
CA LEU A 50 11.23 6.93 -13.10
C LEU A 50 9.74 6.57 -13.29
N ILE A 51 9.43 5.31 -13.56
CA ILE A 51 8.03 4.84 -13.63
C ILE A 51 7.59 4.38 -12.25
N LEU A 52 6.61 5.07 -11.68
CA LEU A 52 5.94 4.69 -10.44
C LEU A 52 4.72 3.83 -10.77
N VAL A 53 4.74 2.57 -10.37
CA VAL A 53 3.60 1.66 -10.55
C VAL A 53 2.81 1.57 -9.25
N CYS A 54 1.58 2.06 -9.28
CA CYS A 54 0.63 1.97 -8.18
C CYS A 54 -0.32 0.79 -8.40
N VAL A 55 -0.44 -0.07 -7.40
CA VAL A 55 -1.47 -1.10 -7.37
C VAL A 55 -2.74 -0.52 -6.77
N LEU A 56 -3.82 -0.50 -7.55
CA LEU A 56 -5.10 0.05 -7.12
C LEU A 56 -5.77 -0.88 -6.08
N LYS A 57 -6.47 -0.35 -5.08
CA LYS A 57 -6.81 1.08 -4.91
C LYS A 57 -6.03 1.79 -3.79
N GLY A 58 -5.61 1.07 -2.76
CA GLY A 58 -5.22 1.69 -1.49
C GLY A 58 -3.94 2.52 -1.58
N ALA A 59 -2.98 2.10 -2.41
CA ALA A 59 -1.71 2.81 -2.60
C ALA A 59 -1.83 4.19 -3.26
N VAL A 60 -3.00 4.62 -3.77
CA VAL A 60 -3.16 5.90 -4.47
C VAL A 60 -2.79 7.10 -3.59
N PHE A 61 -3.19 7.09 -2.31
CA PHE A 61 -2.92 8.20 -1.40
C PHE A 61 -1.41 8.35 -1.19
N PHE A 62 -0.77 7.26 -0.76
CA PHE A 62 0.68 7.19 -0.60
C PHE A 62 1.42 7.57 -1.90
N LEU A 63 1.03 7.02 -3.05
CA LEU A 63 1.62 7.35 -4.35
C LEU A 63 1.60 8.85 -4.62
N THR A 64 0.43 9.50 -4.44
CA THR A 64 0.29 10.91 -4.81
C THR A 64 1.06 11.86 -3.90
N ASP A 65 1.23 11.51 -2.62
CA ASP A 65 2.07 12.29 -1.71
C ASP A 65 3.55 12.03 -2.02
N PHE A 66 3.94 10.76 -2.13
CA PHE A 66 5.29 10.33 -2.46
C PHE A 66 5.79 10.95 -3.77
N ALA A 67 5.00 10.89 -4.84
CA ALA A 67 5.39 11.43 -6.15
C ALA A 67 5.59 12.96 -6.13
N ARG A 68 4.84 13.69 -5.28
CA ARG A 68 5.00 15.15 -5.12
C ARG A 68 6.23 15.52 -4.29
N CYS A 69 6.69 14.62 -3.43
CA CYS A 69 7.92 14.80 -2.63
C CYS A 69 9.20 14.47 -3.42
N LEU A 70 9.12 13.73 -4.53
CA LEU A 70 10.29 13.42 -5.36
C LEU A 70 10.92 14.68 -5.94
N SER A 71 12.25 14.76 -5.92
CA SER A 71 13.03 15.85 -6.55
C SER A 71 13.48 15.52 -7.98
N ILE A 72 13.04 14.37 -8.51
CA ILE A 72 13.32 13.88 -9.86
C ILE A 72 12.00 13.72 -10.65
N PRO A 73 12.03 13.78 -11.99
CA PRO A 73 10.83 13.56 -12.80
C PRO A 73 10.38 12.09 -12.72
N SER A 74 9.07 11.90 -12.64
CA SER A 74 8.46 10.57 -12.60
C SER A 74 7.17 10.51 -13.42
N GLN A 75 6.84 9.30 -13.89
CA GLN A 75 5.58 8.98 -14.56
C GLN A 75 4.75 8.05 -13.68
N LEU A 76 3.44 8.26 -13.66
CA LEU A 76 2.51 7.41 -12.94
C LEU A 76 1.93 6.36 -13.86
N GLU A 77 1.99 5.11 -13.43
CA GLU A 77 1.28 3.98 -14.02
C GLU A 77 0.43 3.30 -12.95
N PHE A 78 -0.73 2.81 -13.36
CA PHE A 78 -1.67 2.15 -12.47
C PHE A 78 -1.94 0.74 -12.93
N MET A 79 -2.01 -0.20 -12.00
CA MET A 79 -2.49 -1.55 -12.25
C MET A 79 -3.63 -1.89 -11.30
N ALA A 80 -4.63 -2.59 -11.79
CA ALA A 80 -5.68 -3.17 -10.94
C ALA A 80 -5.57 -4.68 -11.00
N VAL A 81 -5.47 -5.31 -9.83
CA VAL A 81 -5.38 -6.77 -9.71
C VAL A 81 -6.45 -7.28 -8.75
N SER A 82 -6.92 -8.50 -8.96
CA SER A 82 -7.80 -9.21 -8.03
C SER A 82 -7.24 -10.58 -7.72
N SER A 83 -7.21 -10.95 -6.44
CA SER A 83 -6.96 -12.34 -6.03
C SER A 83 -8.13 -13.24 -6.43
N TYR A 84 -7.86 -14.47 -6.85
CA TYR A 84 -8.90 -15.49 -6.98
C TYR A 84 -9.20 -16.11 -5.62
N GLY A 85 -10.43 -15.92 -5.12
CA GLY A 85 -10.99 -16.62 -3.96
C GLY A 85 -11.63 -15.68 -2.94
N SER A 86 -12.90 -15.91 -2.62
CA SER A 86 -13.69 -15.27 -1.55
C SER A 86 -13.31 -15.73 -0.13
N SER A 87 -12.16 -16.39 0.03
CA SER A 87 -11.64 -16.90 1.30
C SER A 87 -10.37 -16.15 1.71
N THR A 88 -10.17 -15.98 3.01
CA THR A 88 -9.06 -15.30 3.71
C THR A 88 -7.65 -15.84 3.42
N SER A 89 -7.48 -16.67 2.38
CA SER A 89 -6.22 -17.20 1.90
C SER A 89 -6.13 -17.00 0.38
N SER A 90 -5.17 -16.19 -0.07
CA SER A 90 -4.95 -15.97 -1.50
C SER A 90 -4.45 -17.26 -2.15
N SER A 91 -5.12 -17.74 -3.20
CA SER A 91 -4.69 -18.89 -4.02
C SER A 91 -3.35 -18.69 -4.75
N GLY A 92 -2.73 -17.50 -4.63
CA GLY A 92 -1.53 -17.11 -5.36
C GLY A 92 -1.76 -16.80 -6.85
N VAL A 93 -2.96 -17.09 -7.36
CA VAL A 93 -3.38 -16.72 -8.72
C VAL A 93 -3.99 -15.32 -8.66
N VAL A 94 -3.38 -14.40 -9.38
CA VAL A 94 -3.80 -13.00 -9.49
C VAL A 94 -4.33 -12.75 -10.90
N ARG A 95 -5.51 -12.13 -11.01
CA ARG A 95 -6.06 -11.66 -12.28
C ARG A 95 -5.72 -10.18 -12.45
N ILE A 96 -5.20 -9.80 -13.61
CA ILE A 96 -5.08 -8.38 -14.00
C ILE A 96 -6.45 -7.91 -14.51
N LEU A 97 -7.00 -6.89 -13.87
CA LEU A 97 -8.21 -6.19 -14.28
C LEU A 97 -7.88 -4.98 -15.17
N LYS A 98 -6.78 -4.29 -14.85
CA LYS A 98 -6.20 -3.19 -15.63
C LYS A 98 -4.68 -3.34 -15.64
N ASP A 99 -4.10 -3.39 -16.84
CA ASP A 99 -2.65 -3.50 -17.04
C ASP A 99 -2.01 -2.13 -17.28
N LEU A 100 -0.69 -2.06 -17.27
CA LEU A 100 0.08 -0.86 -17.63
C LEU A 100 -0.31 -0.36 -19.02
N ASP A 101 -0.39 0.97 -19.18
CA ASP A 101 -0.69 1.62 -20.46
C ASP A 101 0.55 1.72 -21.35
N LYS A 102 1.74 1.76 -20.73
CA LYS A 102 3.03 1.87 -21.41
C LYS A 102 3.91 0.63 -21.21
N ASP A 103 4.78 0.40 -22.19
CA ASP A 103 5.87 -0.55 -22.05
C ASP A 103 6.91 -0.04 -21.04
N ILE A 104 7.43 -0.96 -20.24
CA ILE A 104 8.44 -0.72 -19.19
C ILE A 104 9.80 -1.34 -19.54
N SER A 105 9.95 -1.92 -20.75
CA SER A 105 11.21 -2.51 -21.18
C SER A 105 12.36 -1.50 -21.15
N GLY A 106 13.47 -1.86 -20.50
CA GLY A 106 14.63 -0.98 -20.34
C GLY A 106 14.39 0.26 -19.48
N ARG A 107 13.30 0.31 -18.71
CA ARG A 107 12.96 1.45 -17.82
C ARG A 107 13.26 1.15 -16.36
N ASP A 108 13.55 2.20 -15.60
CA ASP A 108 13.56 2.13 -14.14
C ASP A 108 12.13 2.16 -13.61
N VAL A 109 11.77 1.13 -12.85
CA VAL A 109 10.42 0.93 -12.33
C VAL A 109 10.45 0.80 -10.81
N LEU A 110 9.61 1.57 -10.14
CA LEU A 110 9.38 1.50 -8.71
C LEU A 110 7.91 1.17 -8.45
N ILE A 111 7.66 0.00 -7.83
CA ILE A 111 6.33 -0.33 -7.33
C ILE A 111 6.11 0.44 -6.02
N VAL A 112 4.97 1.11 -5.91
CA VAL A 112 4.56 1.87 -4.73
C VAL A 112 3.33 1.19 -4.14
N GLU A 113 3.48 0.60 -2.95
CA GLU A 113 2.46 -0.18 -2.24
C GLU A 113 2.07 0.46 -0.92
N ASP A 114 0.79 0.39 -0.54
CA ASP A 114 0.31 0.87 0.76
C ASP A 114 0.72 -0.08 1.90
N ILE A 115 0.51 -1.39 1.74
CA ILE A 115 0.79 -2.36 2.79
C ILE A 115 1.24 -3.72 2.26
N ILE A 116 2.30 -4.25 2.86
CA ILE A 116 2.71 -5.65 2.68
C ILE A 116 2.26 -6.47 3.88
N ASP A 117 1.22 -7.26 3.65
CA ASP A 117 0.72 -8.32 4.53
C ASP A 117 1.44 -9.66 4.20
N SER A 118 0.76 -10.65 3.62
CA SER A 118 1.41 -11.93 3.22
C SER A 118 2.55 -11.79 2.18
N GLY A 119 2.51 -10.75 1.35
CA GLY A 119 3.45 -10.49 0.26
C GLY A 119 3.22 -11.30 -1.03
N LEU A 120 2.18 -12.14 -1.09
CA LEU A 120 1.93 -13.03 -2.23
C LEU A 120 1.55 -12.27 -3.51
N THR A 121 0.63 -11.30 -3.42
CA THR A 121 0.22 -10.46 -4.55
C THR A 121 1.41 -9.69 -5.13
N LEU A 122 2.20 -9.06 -4.26
CA LEU A 122 3.38 -8.30 -4.65
C LEU A 122 4.47 -9.19 -5.27
N SER A 123 4.72 -10.37 -4.71
CA SER A 123 5.67 -11.34 -5.28
C SER A 123 5.27 -11.77 -6.70
N TRP A 124 3.97 -12.03 -6.90
CA TRP A 124 3.43 -12.34 -8.22
C TRP A 124 3.59 -11.16 -9.19
N LEU A 125 3.27 -9.93 -8.75
CA LEU A 125 3.39 -8.72 -9.56
C LEU A 125 4.84 -8.47 -9.97
N MET A 126 5.78 -8.59 -9.03
CA MET A 126 7.21 -8.46 -9.33
C MET A 126 7.66 -9.49 -10.37
N LYS A 127 7.20 -10.74 -10.29
CA LYS A 127 7.52 -11.76 -11.30
C LYS A 127 6.95 -11.40 -12.67
N ASN A 128 5.71 -10.90 -12.72
CA ASN A 128 5.08 -10.45 -13.95
C ASN A 128 5.85 -9.29 -14.60
N LEU A 129 6.17 -8.25 -13.82
CA LEU A 129 6.85 -7.06 -14.30
C LEU A 129 8.33 -7.32 -14.66
N LYS A 130 9.04 -8.17 -13.91
CA LYS A 130 10.40 -8.62 -14.28
C LYS A 130 10.41 -9.30 -15.66
N GLY A 131 9.36 -10.05 -15.98
CA GLY A 131 9.22 -10.71 -17.30
C GLY A 131 9.12 -9.73 -18.48
N ARG A 132 8.83 -8.45 -18.24
CA ARG A 132 8.77 -7.38 -19.26
C ARG A 132 10.13 -6.72 -19.53
N GLY A 133 11.17 -7.12 -18.81
CA GLY A 133 12.55 -6.65 -18.99
C GLY A 133 12.80 -5.18 -18.65
N PRO A 134 12.36 -4.66 -17.47
CA PRO A 134 12.78 -3.32 -17.02
C PRO A 134 14.29 -3.26 -16.75
N ALA A 135 14.87 -2.06 -16.81
CA ALA A 135 16.28 -1.83 -16.45
C ALA A 135 16.50 -2.05 -14.94
N SER A 136 15.56 -1.58 -14.12
CA SER A 136 15.49 -1.91 -12.70
C SER A 136 14.04 -2.08 -12.25
N LEU A 137 13.81 -2.96 -11.27
CA LEU A 137 12.52 -3.11 -10.61
C LEU A 137 12.72 -3.15 -9.10
N ASN A 138 12.28 -2.09 -8.42
CA ASN A 138 12.33 -1.95 -6.97
C ASN A 138 10.93 -1.78 -6.39
N VAL A 139 10.81 -1.88 -5.07
CA VAL A 139 9.56 -1.67 -4.35
C VAL A 139 9.78 -0.76 -3.14
N VAL A 140 8.91 0.23 -2.96
CA VAL A 140 8.73 0.92 -1.68
C VAL A 140 7.32 0.64 -1.19
N THR A 141 7.18 0.34 0.09
CA THR A 141 5.86 0.21 0.73
C THR A 141 5.74 1.16 1.91
N LEU A 142 4.54 1.69 2.13
CA LEU A 142 4.29 2.50 3.32
C LEU A 142 4.30 1.64 4.58
N LEU A 143 3.56 0.52 4.60
CA LEU A 143 3.42 -0.33 5.77
C LEU A 143 3.90 -1.75 5.51
N ARG A 144 4.50 -2.38 6.51
CA ARG A 144 4.82 -3.80 6.49
C ARG A 144 4.38 -4.45 7.78
N LYS A 145 3.83 -5.66 7.68
CA LYS A 145 3.53 -6.54 8.82
C LYS A 145 4.50 -7.72 8.83
N PRO A 146 5.66 -7.61 9.51
CA PRO A 146 6.72 -8.62 9.41
C PRO A 146 6.29 -10.02 9.82
N GLU A 147 5.37 -10.13 10.79
CA GLU A 147 4.97 -11.39 11.42
C GLU A 147 4.15 -12.32 10.51
N VAL A 148 3.54 -11.77 9.46
CA VAL A 148 2.63 -12.51 8.56
C VAL A 148 3.19 -12.64 7.15
N GLN A 149 4.40 -12.15 6.90
CA GLN A 149 5.06 -12.31 5.61
C GLN A 149 5.38 -13.77 5.35
N THR A 150 4.90 -14.27 4.22
CA THR A 150 5.19 -15.64 3.74
C THR A 150 6.03 -15.63 2.47
N ALA A 151 5.98 -14.54 1.70
CA ALA A 151 6.80 -14.34 0.52
C ALA A 151 8.00 -13.45 0.83
N LYS A 152 9.19 -13.87 0.38
CA LYS A 152 10.38 -12.99 0.39
C LYS A 152 10.27 -11.99 -0.75
N VAL A 153 10.20 -10.72 -0.40
CA VAL A 153 10.17 -9.59 -1.33
C VAL A 153 11.35 -8.69 -0.99
N ASP A 154 12.22 -8.43 -1.97
CA ASP A 154 13.33 -7.48 -1.80
C ASP A 154 12.76 -6.06 -1.94
N LEU A 155 12.76 -5.33 -0.82
CA LEU A 155 12.24 -3.97 -0.72
C LEU A 155 13.40 -2.99 -0.78
N LEU A 156 13.19 -1.88 -1.47
CA LEU A 156 14.14 -0.77 -1.47
C LEU A 156 14.12 -0.07 -0.12
N ASP A 157 12.92 0.26 0.38
CA ASP A 157 12.71 0.77 1.73
C ASP A 157 11.23 0.60 2.14
N ILE A 158 10.96 0.79 3.43
CA ILE A 158 9.64 0.65 4.07
C ILE A 158 9.36 1.90 4.89
N GLY A 159 8.13 2.41 4.83
CA GLY A 159 7.71 3.50 5.72
C GLY A 159 7.74 3.07 7.18
N PHE A 160 6.89 2.11 7.54
CA PHE A 160 6.70 1.65 8.91
C PHE A 160 6.50 0.14 8.99
N ASP A 161 7.22 -0.50 9.92
CA ASP A 161 6.85 -1.84 10.39
C ASP A 161 5.76 -1.72 11.45
N ILE A 162 4.60 -2.33 11.26
CA ILE A 162 3.47 -2.32 12.20
C ILE A 162 3.17 -3.74 12.73
N PRO A 163 2.57 -3.88 13.93
CA PRO A 163 2.09 -5.17 14.41
C PRO A 163 1.01 -5.74 13.48
N ASN A 164 0.70 -7.04 13.64
CA ASN A 164 -0.37 -7.69 12.89
C ASN A 164 -1.77 -7.24 13.37
N GLU A 165 -2.13 -6.01 13.06
CA GLU A 165 -3.41 -5.39 13.39
C GLU A 165 -4.17 -4.98 12.13
N PHE A 166 -5.49 -4.98 12.22
CA PHE A 166 -6.32 -4.47 11.15
C PHE A 166 -6.32 -2.93 11.18
N VAL A 167 -5.78 -2.31 10.12
CA VAL A 167 -5.56 -0.86 10.03
C VAL A 167 -6.35 -0.27 8.86
N VAL A 168 -6.80 0.98 9.03
CA VAL A 168 -7.56 1.75 8.05
C VAL A 168 -7.02 3.17 7.93
N GLY A 169 -7.44 3.89 6.90
CA GLY A 169 -7.03 5.27 6.69
C GLY A 169 -5.83 5.38 5.75
N TYR A 170 -5.64 6.59 5.22
CA TYR A 170 -4.59 6.90 4.26
C TYR A 170 -4.53 5.92 3.08
N GLY A 171 -5.70 5.66 2.50
CA GLY A 171 -5.89 4.69 1.41
C GLY A 171 -6.31 3.29 1.84
N LEU A 172 -6.02 2.86 3.07
CA LEU A 172 -6.42 1.56 3.62
C LEU A 172 -7.91 1.57 3.99
N ASP A 173 -8.58 0.42 3.85
CA ASP A 173 -10.03 0.34 4.02
C ASP A 173 -10.55 -0.80 4.86
N TYR A 174 -11.80 -0.63 5.28
CA TYR A 174 -12.71 -1.69 5.65
C TYR A 174 -14.02 -1.50 4.89
N ALA A 175 -14.41 -2.50 4.10
CA ALA A 175 -15.61 -2.45 3.26
C ALA A 175 -15.69 -1.17 2.40
N GLU A 176 -14.57 -0.81 1.75
CA GLU A 176 -14.40 0.39 0.92
C GLU A 176 -14.52 1.75 1.65
N ARG A 177 -14.63 1.76 2.99
CA ARG A 177 -14.70 2.97 3.82
C ARG A 177 -13.33 3.33 4.39
N TYR A 178 -13.23 4.52 5.00
CA TYR A 178 -12.09 5.01 5.79
C TYR A 178 -10.84 5.42 5.01
N ARG A 179 -10.72 5.11 3.71
CA ARG A 179 -9.54 5.47 2.87
C ARG A 179 -9.16 6.97 2.94
N ASP A 180 -10.15 7.83 3.15
CA ASP A 180 -10.05 9.30 3.19
C ASP A 180 -9.71 9.87 4.58
N LEU A 181 -9.38 9.05 5.57
CA LEU A 181 -8.76 9.50 6.81
C LEU A 181 -7.29 9.91 6.53
N PRO A 182 -6.80 11.04 7.08
CA PRO A 182 -5.45 11.52 6.80
C PRO A 182 -4.36 10.84 7.64
N TYR A 183 -4.72 9.83 8.42
CA TYR A 183 -3.86 9.07 9.32
C TYR A 183 -4.15 7.58 9.16
N VAL A 184 -3.26 6.73 9.67
CA VAL A 184 -3.50 5.29 9.80
C VAL A 184 -4.00 5.01 11.22
N GLY A 185 -5.12 4.31 11.34
CA GLY A 185 -5.74 4.01 12.64
C GLY A 185 -6.28 2.59 12.73
N THR A 186 -6.70 2.19 13.93
CA THR A 186 -7.37 0.93 14.21
C THR A 186 -8.86 1.17 14.46
N LEU A 187 -9.71 0.23 14.04
CA LEU A 187 -11.15 0.29 14.29
C LEU A 187 -11.49 -0.33 15.65
N HIS A 188 -12.52 0.18 16.31
CA HIS A 188 -13.10 -0.50 17.46
C HIS A 188 -13.65 -1.88 17.07
N PRO A 189 -13.53 -2.89 17.96
CA PRO A 189 -14.05 -4.23 17.69
C PRO A 189 -15.52 -4.29 17.28
N LYS A 190 -16.35 -3.39 17.83
CA LYS A 190 -17.79 -3.28 17.53
C LYS A 190 -18.07 -3.15 16.02
N VAL A 191 -17.17 -2.50 15.28
CA VAL A 191 -17.35 -2.17 13.85
C VAL A 191 -17.34 -3.43 12.97
N TYR A 192 -16.54 -4.44 13.34
CA TYR A 192 -16.41 -5.68 12.56
C TYR A 192 -16.97 -6.92 13.25
N SER A 193 -17.39 -6.82 14.52
CA SER A 193 -18.11 -7.92 15.19
C SER A 193 -19.58 -8.01 14.82
N GLU A 194 -20.23 -6.89 14.48
CA GLU A 194 -21.68 -6.86 14.16
C GLU A 194 -22.02 -7.48 12.79
N VAL A 195 -21.03 -7.61 11.89
CA VAL A 195 -21.23 -8.20 10.54
C VAL A 195 -21.30 -9.73 10.56
N SER A 196 -21.02 -10.38 11.69
CA SER A 196 -21.07 -11.85 11.81
C SER A 196 -22.48 -12.46 11.92
N VAL A 197 -23.54 -11.65 11.74
CA VAL A 197 -24.94 -12.07 11.86
C VAL A 197 -25.79 -11.55 10.68
N ASP A 198 -25.40 -11.81 9.42
CA ASP A 198 -26.42 -11.83 8.34
C ASP A 198 -26.07 -12.51 7.00
N ASP A 199 -24.93 -13.19 6.82
CA ASP A 199 -24.62 -13.87 5.53
C ASP A 199 -25.25 -15.28 5.39
N SER A 200 -26.49 -15.46 5.87
CA SER A 200 -27.27 -16.70 5.64
C SER A 200 -28.64 -16.47 5.01
N ALA A 201 -28.90 -15.28 4.48
CA ALA A 201 -30.07 -15.03 3.65
C ALA A 201 -29.64 -14.61 2.25
N ASP A 202 -30.05 -15.45 1.29
CA ASP A 202 -30.27 -15.17 -0.13
C ASP A 202 -29.18 -15.55 -1.17
N ILE A 203 -29.48 -16.72 -1.77
CA ILE A 203 -29.21 -17.26 -3.13
C ILE A 203 -28.01 -18.21 -3.29
#